data_AF-K8X873-F1
#
_entry.id   AF-K8X873-F1
#
_cell.length_a   1.000
_cell.length_b   1.000
_cell.length_c   1.000
_cell.angle_alpha   90.00
_cell.angle_beta   90.00
_cell.angle_gamma   90.00
#
_symmetry.space_group_name_H-M   'P 1'
#
loop_
_entity.id
_entity.type
_entity.pdbx_description
1 polymer ?
#
loop_
_entity_poly.entity_id
_entity_poly.type
_entity_poly.pdbx_seq_one_letter_code
_entity_poly.pdbx_strand_id
1 'polypeptide(L)'
;MKKPSKIWKEFSQIISIIDIGIGKQQRKLIKLNKQKELLINNINEFSLEIEHQQEKLKFLVIGKEQEAIKLFFKRKDNLKSHIESLFFDASLVQNELENLNVEIKKTEAEKLRLEKRKDILEELKKQII
;
A
#
# COMPACT_ATOMS: atom_id res chain seq x y z
N MET A 1 -41.08 10.68 30.90
CA MET A 1 -40.29 10.05 29.81
C MET A 1 -40.61 8.55 29.79
N LYS A 2 -41.18 8.02 28.69
CA LYS A 2 -41.45 6.57 28.55
C LYS A 2 -40.11 5.83 28.56
N LYS A 3 -39.97 4.78 29.37
CA LYS A 3 -38.75 3.93 29.38
C LYS A 3 -38.54 3.37 27.97
N PRO A 4 -37.30 3.40 27.42
CA PRO A 4 -37.01 2.74 26.14
C PRO A 4 -37.37 1.26 26.22
N SER A 5 -38.03 0.74 25.19
CA SER A 5 -38.35 -0.68 25.10
C SER A 5 -37.07 -1.51 25.16
N LYS A 6 -37.16 -2.77 25.62
CA LYS A 6 -36.03 -3.71 25.60
C LYS A 6 -35.40 -3.80 24.21
N ILE A 7 -36.25 -3.84 23.19
CA ILE A 7 -35.89 -3.84 21.76
C ILE A 7 -35.05 -2.60 21.41
N TRP A 8 -35.45 -1.41 21.84
CA TRP A 8 -34.70 -0.17 21.56
C TRP A 8 -33.26 -0.21 22.13
N LYS A 9 -33.08 -0.80 23.31
CA LYS A 9 -31.75 -0.99 23.92
C LYS A 9 -30.90 -1.98 23.14
N GLU A 10 -31.48 -3.10 22.71
CA GLU A 10 -30.81 -4.11 21.89
C GLU A 10 -30.34 -3.52 20.54
N PHE A 11 -31.19 -2.74 19.85
CA PHE A 11 -30.80 -2.02 18.62
C PHE A 11 -29.63 -1.07 18.86
N SER A 12 -29.65 -0.32 19.96
CA SER A 12 -28.57 0.61 20.30
C SER A 12 -27.25 -0.11 20.57
N GLN A 13 -27.28 -1.29 21.19
CA GLN A 13 -26.10 -2.12 21.39
C GLN A 13 -25.54 -2.65 20.07
N ILE A 14 -26.40 -3.11 19.16
CA ILE A 14 -25.97 -3.59 17.83
C ILE A 14 -25.31 -2.46 17.03
N ILE A 15 -25.89 -1.25 17.04
CA ILE A 15 -25.31 -0.07 16.38
C ILE A 15 -23.92 0.24 16.96
N SER A 16 -23.78 0.22 18.28
CA SER A 16 -22.48 0.45 18.94
C SER A 16 -21.42 -0.57 18.55
N ILE A 17 -21.79 -1.85 18.40
CA ILE A 17 -20.88 -2.90 17.94
C ILE A 17 -20.42 -2.63 16.51
N ILE A 18 -21.33 -2.20 15.63
CA ILE A 18 -21.00 -1.87 14.24
C ILE A 18 -20.08 -0.65 14.17
N ASP A 19 -20.33 0.38 14.99
CA ASP A 19 -19.44 1.54 15.10
C ASP A 19 -18.02 1.16 15.50
N ILE A 20 -17.87 0.24 16.47
CA ILE A 20 -16.56 -0.32 16.84
C ILE A 20 -15.93 -1.01 15.63
N GLY A 21 -16.72 -1.76 14.85
CA GLY A 21 -16.29 -2.42 13.62
C GLY A 21 -15.77 -1.43 12.57
N ILE A 22 -16.53 -0.38 12.28
CA ILE A 22 -16.15 0.71 11.36
C ILE A 22 -14.83 1.34 11.82
N GLY A 23 -14.74 1.67 13.11
CA GLY A 23 -13.52 2.24 13.69
C GLY A 23 -12.29 1.32 13.58
N LYS A 24 -12.49 0.00 13.69
CA LYS A 24 -11.42 -0.99 13.45
C LYS A 24 -10.96 -0.97 11.99
N GLN A 25 -11.90 -0.96 11.03
CA GLN A 25 -11.54 -0.89 9.60
C GLN A 25 -10.85 0.43 9.26
N GLN A 26 -11.29 1.56 9.82
CA GLN A 26 -10.64 2.86 9.63
C GLN A 26 -9.18 2.85 10.12
N ARG A 27 -8.92 2.28 11.32
CA ARG A 27 -7.55 2.15 11.84
C ARG A 27 -6.70 1.23 10.98
N LYS A 28 -7.29 0.17 10.42
CA LYS A 28 -6.60 -0.72 9.47
C LYS A 28 -6.22 0.04 8.19
N LEU A 29 -7.14 0.80 7.60
CA LEU A 29 -6.86 1.61 6.41
C LEU A 29 -5.73 2.62 6.63
N ILE A 30 -5.70 3.30 7.78
CA ILE A 30 -4.61 4.21 8.12
C ILE A 30 -3.24 3.51 8.10
N LYS A 31 -3.16 2.28 8.63
CA LYS A 31 -1.91 1.50 8.62
C LYS A 31 -1.53 1.07 7.21
N LEU A 32 -2.47 0.56 6.43
CA LEU A 32 -2.24 0.13 5.06
C LEU A 32 -1.81 1.29 4.16
N ASN A 33 -2.41 2.48 4.31
CA ASN A 33 -2.02 3.66 3.55
C ASN A 33 -0.60 4.14 3.89
N LYS A 34 -0.18 4.08 5.16
CA LYS A 34 1.21 4.36 5.54
C LYS A 34 2.20 3.37 4.93
N GLN A 35 1.85 2.08 4.91
CA GLN A 35 2.66 1.06 4.24
C GLN A 35 2.74 1.32 2.73
N LYS A 36 1.63 1.75 2.12
CA LYS A 36 1.58 2.09 0.70
C LYS A 36 2.52 3.25 0.36
N GLU A 37 2.50 4.32 1.17
CA GLU A 37 3.42 5.45 1.01
C GLU A 37 4.88 5.02 1.12
N LEU A 38 5.21 4.15 2.07
CA LEU A 38 6.55 3.60 2.22
C LEU A 38 7.00 2.82 0.97
N LEU A 39 6.15 1.93 0.44
CA LEU A 39 6.48 1.16 -0.77
C LEU A 39 6.64 2.06 -1.99
N ILE A 40 5.82 3.12 -2.12
CA ILE A 40 5.97 4.10 -3.20
C ILE A 40 7.32 4.82 -3.08
N ASN A 41 7.72 5.22 -1.87
CA ASN A 41 9.02 5.85 -1.66
C ASN A 41 10.17 4.91 -2.05
N ASN A 42 10.10 3.62 -1.68
CA ASN A 42 11.11 2.63 -2.07
C ASN A 42 11.20 2.48 -3.60
N ILE A 43 10.06 2.45 -4.31
CA ILE A 43 10.04 2.38 -5.79
C ILE A 43 10.69 3.62 -6.40
N ASN A 44 10.45 4.80 -5.83
CA ASN A 44 11.09 6.03 -6.29
C ASN A 44 12.60 6.01 -6.05
N GLU A 45 13.06 5.51 -4.90
CA GLU A 45 14.49 5.32 -4.62
C GLU A 45 15.15 4.38 -5.61
N PHE A 46 14.53 3.23 -5.91
CA PHE A 46 15.03 2.32 -6.95
C PHE A 46 15.08 2.98 -8.32
N SER A 47 14.08 3.78 -8.67
CA SER A 47 14.02 4.48 -9.96
C SER A 47 15.16 5.49 -10.09
N LEU A 48 15.43 6.28 -9.05
CA LEU A 48 16.56 7.21 -9.00
C LEU A 48 17.92 6.49 -9.10
N GLU A 49 18.08 5.37 -8.39
CA GLU A 49 19.32 4.60 -8.45
C GLU A 49 19.52 3.97 -9.84
N ILE A 50 18.45 3.46 -10.47
CA ILE A 50 18.50 2.95 -11.84
C ILE A 50 18.93 4.06 -12.81
N GLU A 51 18.34 5.26 -12.72
CA GLU A 51 18.72 6.42 -13.54
C GLU A 51 20.21 6.75 -13.37
N HIS A 52 20.70 6.83 -12.13
CA HIS A 52 22.10 7.08 -11.83
C HIS A 52 23.03 6.02 -12.43
N GLN A 53 22.67 4.74 -12.33
CA GLN A 53 23.47 3.65 -12.90
C GLN A 53 23.42 3.65 -14.43
N GLN A 54 22.30 4.02 -15.04
CA GLN A 54 22.19 4.22 -16.49
C GLN A 54 23.04 5.38 -16.98
N GLU A 55 23.10 6.49 -16.24
CA GLU A 55 24.00 7.61 -16.53
C GLU A 55 25.46 7.18 -16.44
N LYS A 56 25.85 6.48 -15.37
CA LYS A 56 27.21 5.91 -15.26
C LYS A 56 27.56 5.01 -16.44
N LEU A 57 26.61 4.19 -16.89
CA LEU A 57 26.81 3.32 -18.05
C LEU A 57 27.00 4.14 -19.34
N LYS A 58 26.24 5.22 -19.51
CA LYS A 58 26.32 6.12 -20.67
C LYS A 58 27.64 6.89 -20.73
N PHE A 59 28.14 7.33 -19.58
CA PHE A 59 29.41 8.07 -19.46
C PHE A 59 30.61 7.18 -19.19
N LEU A 60 30.46 5.85 -19.27
CA LEU A 60 31.57 4.92 -19.11
C LEU A 60 32.52 5.08 -20.31
N VAL A 61 33.78 5.43 -20.04
CA VAL A 61 34.84 5.60 -21.04
C VAL A 61 35.97 4.60 -20.79
N ILE A 62 36.69 4.22 -21.85
CA ILE A 62 37.89 3.39 -21.76
C ILE A 62 39.00 4.20 -21.07
N GLY A 63 39.47 3.71 -19.92
CA GLY A 63 40.56 4.33 -19.16
C GLY A 63 41.93 4.18 -19.81
N LYS A 64 42.93 4.92 -19.32
CA LYS A 64 44.34 4.76 -19.73
C LYS A 64 45.02 3.72 -18.82
N GLU A 65 44.74 2.45 -19.06
CA GLU A 65 45.24 1.32 -18.25
C GLU A 65 45.76 0.20 -19.17
N GLN A 66 46.72 -0.62 -18.71
CA GLN A 66 46.99 -1.91 -19.37
C GLN A 66 45.73 -2.78 -19.28
N GLU A 67 45.36 -3.46 -20.38
CA GLU A 67 44.08 -4.18 -20.52
C GLU A 67 42.81 -3.31 -20.39
N ALA A 68 42.88 -2.00 -20.64
CA ALA A 68 41.75 -1.08 -20.48
C ALA A 68 40.46 -1.54 -21.19
N ILE A 69 40.56 -2.18 -22.35
CA ILE A 69 39.40 -2.70 -23.11
C ILE A 69 38.69 -3.82 -22.34
N LYS A 70 39.44 -4.79 -21.82
CA LYS A 70 38.89 -5.92 -21.06
C LYS A 70 38.26 -5.44 -19.75
N LEU A 71 38.92 -4.52 -19.06
CA LEU A 71 38.40 -3.89 -17.84
C LEU A 71 37.16 -3.02 -18.12
N PHE A 72 37.07 -2.40 -19.29
CA PHE A 72 35.90 -1.65 -19.72
C PHE A 72 34.67 -2.55 -19.89
N PHE A 73 34.80 -3.68 -20.61
CA PHE A 73 33.69 -4.63 -20.77
C PHE A 73 33.26 -5.21 -19.43
N LYS A 74 34.20 -5.59 -18.56
CA LYS A 74 33.87 -6.08 -17.22
C LYS A 74 33.10 -5.04 -16.39
N ARG A 75 33.52 -3.77 -16.42
CA ARG A 75 32.80 -2.66 -15.76
C ARG A 75 31.40 -2.47 -16.34
N LYS A 76 31.28 -2.52 -17.66
CA LYS A 76 30.00 -2.39 -18.38
C LYS A 76 29.03 -3.51 -18.01
N ASP A 77 29.50 -4.75 -17.99
CA ASP A 77 28.67 -5.92 -17.67
C ASP A 77 28.26 -5.93 -16.19
N ASN A 78 29.17 -5.55 -15.28
CA ASN A 78 28.83 -5.38 -13.87
C ASN A 78 27.74 -4.31 -13.66
N LEU A 79 27.84 -3.16 -14.33
CA LEU A 79 26.83 -2.09 -14.24
C LEU A 79 25.48 -2.55 -14.78
N LYS A 80 25.47 -3.28 -15.90
CA LYS A 80 24.24 -3.86 -16.46
C LYS A 80 23.59 -4.86 -15.51
N SER A 81 24.37 -5.79 -14.96
CA SER A 81 23.88 -6.78 -14.01
C SER A 81 23.32 -6.12 -12.74
N HIS A 82 23.97 -5.04 -12.28
CA HIS A 82 23.47 -4.26 -11.15
C HIS A 82 22.15 -3.54 -11.46
N ILE A 83 22.03 -2.94 -12.65
CA ILE A 83 20.76 -2.35 -13.13
C ILE A 83 19.65 -3.41 -13.19
N GLU A 84 19.94 -4.60 -13.73
CA GLU A 84 18.99 -5.71 -13.81
C GLU A 84 18.54 -6.18 -12.42
N SER A 85 19.46 -6.25 -11.44
CA SER A 85 19.12 -6.53 -10.04
C SER A 85 18.19 -5.48 -9.46
N LEU A 86 18.48 -4.20 -9.66
CA LEU A 86 17.63 -3.11 -9.17
C LEU A 86 16.23 -3.13 -9.80
N PHE A 87 16.14 -3.46 -11.09
CA PHE A 87 14.85 -3.66 -11.75
C PHE A 87 14.06 -4.82 -11.15
N PHE A 88 14.74 -5.93 -10.85
CA PHE A 88 14.10 -7.07 -10.19
C PHE A 88 13.57 -6.71 -8.81
N ASP A 89 14.38 -6.03 -7.99
CA ASP A 89 14.00 -5.58 -6.64
C ASP A 89 12.81 -4.59 -6.70
N ALA A 90 12.86 -3.62 -7.62
CA ALA A 90 11.75 -2.69 -7.85
C ALA A 90 10.46 -3.42 -8.27
N SER A 91 10.56 -4.44 -9.12
CA SER A 91 9.42 -5.25 -9.56
C SER A 91 8.80 -6.04 -8.41
N LEU A 92 9.63 -6.53 -7.48
CA LEU A 92 9.18 -7.23 -6.28
C LEU A 92 8.37 -6.28 -5.38
N VAL A 93 8.90 -5.08 -5.12
CA VAL A 93 8.19 -4.05 -4.34
C VAL A 93 6.91 -3.58 -5.04
N GLN A 94 6.90 -3.52 -6.37
CA GLN A 94 5.70 -3.20 -7.14
C GLN A 94 4.59 -4.25 -6.97
N ASN A 95 4.95 -5.54 -6.97
CA ASN A 95 3.99 -6.62 -6.69
C ASN A 95 3.44 -6.53 -5.25
N GLU A 96 4.29 -6.20 -4.28
CA GLU A 96 3.85 -5.96 -2.89
C GLU A 96 2.86 -4.80 -2.80
N LEU A 97 3.14 -3.70 -3.51
CA LEU A 97 2.25 -2.54 -3.60
C LEU A 97 0.90 -2.92 -4.21
N GLU A 98 0.88 -3.77 -5.23
CA GLU A 98 -0.35 -4.22 -5.88
C GLU A 98 -1.19 -5.09 -4.93
N ASN A 99 -0.57 -6.03 -4.22
CA ASN A 99 -1.21 -6.83 -3.18
C ASN A 99 -1.79 -5.96 -2.06
N LEU A 100 -1.04 -4.94 -1.63
CA LEU A 100 -1.49 -4.00 -0.62
C LEU A 100 -2.69 -3.17 -1.09
N ASN A 101 -2.71 -2.74 -2.36
CA ASN A 101 -3.86 -2.05 -2.94
C ASN A 101 -5.11 -2.94 -2.98
N VAL A 102 -4.97 -4.23 -3.24
CA VAL A 102 -6.09 -5.19 -3.16
C VAL A 102 -6.60 -5.29 -1.72
N GLU A 103 -5.72 -5.33 -0.72
CA GLU A 103 -6.12 -5.36 0.68
C GLU A 103 -6.82 -4.06 1.13
N ILE A 104 -6.33 -2.90 0.69
CA ILE A 104 -6.97 -1.60 0.92
C ILE A 104 -8.39 -1.62 0.36
N LYS A 105 -8.58 -1.99 -0.90
CA LYS A 105 -9.91 -2.08 -1.53
C LYS A 105 -10.85 -3.01 -0.79
N LYS A 106 -10.38 -4.18 -0.35
CA LYS A 106 -11.18 -5.12 0.46
C LYS A 106 -11.60 -4.50 1.79
N THR A 107 -10.68 -3.79 2.44
CA THR A 107 -10.93 -3.13 3.74
C THR A 107 -11.90 -1.96 3.59
N GLU A 108 -11.80 -1.18 2.51
CA GLU A 108 -12.75 -0.10 2.16
C GLU A 108 -14.16 -0.66 1.90
N ALA A 109 -14.26 -1.75 1.14
CA ALA A 109 -15.54 -2.39 0.85
C ALA A 109 -16.23 -2.91 2.14
N GLU A 110 -15.47 -3.52 3.05
CA GLU A 110 -16.01 -4.00 4.32
C GLU A 110 -16.42 -2.83 5.24
N LYS A 111 -15.64 -1.73 5.25
CA LYS A 111 -16.03 -0.52 5.97
C LYS A 111 -17.36 0.04 5.44
N LEU A 112 -17.48 0.20 4.12
CA LEU A 112 -18.69 0.69 3.47
C LEU A 112 -19.91 -0.20 3.77
N ARG A 113 -19.71 -1.52 3.79
CA ARG A 113 -20.76 -2.48 4.16
C ARG A 113 -21.24 -2.28 5.60
N LEU A 114 -20.32 -2.05 6.54
CA LEU A 114 -20.66 -1.79 7.93
C LEU A 114 -21.38 -0.44 8.10
N GLU A 115 -20.97 0.60 7.37
CA GLU A 115 -21.65 1.90 7.34
C GLU A 115 -23.10 1.75 6.83
N LYS A 116 -23.31 1.10 5.69
CA LYS A 116 -24.65 0.82 5.18
C LYS A 116 -25.51 0.04 6.17
N ARG A 117 -24.92 -0.96 6.85
CA ARG A 117 -25.63 -1.74 7.87
C ARG A 117 -26.01 -0.89 9.07
N LYS A 118 -25.14 0.04 9.48
CA LYS A 118 -25.42 0.99 10.55
C LYS A 118 -26.61 1.89 10.17
N ASP A 119 -26.60 2.45 8.96
CA ASP A 119 -27.64 3.35 8.48
C ASP A 119 -29.02 2.67 8.50
N ILE A 120 -29.10 1.43 8.00
CA ILE A 120 -30.33 0.62 8.02
C ILE A 120 -30.82 0.39 9.46
N LEU A 121 -29.91 0.08 10.39
CA LEU A 121 -30.29 -0.15 11.78
C LEU A 121 -30.73 1.13 12.49
N GLU A 122 -30.14 2.28 12.16
CA GLU A 122 -30.59 3.58 12.65
C GLU A 122 -31.97 3.94 12.13
N GLU A 123 -32.29 3.62 10.87
CA GLU A 123 -33.62 3.81 10.29
C GLU A 123 -34.67 2.90 10.96
N LEU A 124 -34.37 1.61 11.12
CA LEU A 124 -35.24 0.68 11.84
C LEU A 124 -35.45 1.10 13.30
N LYS A 125 -34.42 1.61 13.97
CA LYS A 125 -34.53 2.14 15.33
C LYS A 125 -35.47 3.34 15.41
N LYS A 126 -35.51 4.22 14.40
CA LYS A 126 -36.44 5.36 14.34
C LYS A 126 -37.90 4.90 14.19
N GLN A 127 -38.15 3.80 13.47
CA GLN A 127 -39.49 3.24 13.29
C GLN A 127 -40.06 2.56 14.55
N ILE A 128 -39.20 2.22 15.52
CA ILE A 128 -39.59 1.56 16.79
C ILE A 128 -39.97 2.60 17.88
N ILE A 129 -39.71 3.89 17.66
CA ILE A 129 -40.06 5.01 18.55
C ILE A 129 -41.50 5.44 18.30
#